data_AF-A0A6V7X2K6-F1
#
_entry.id   AF-A0A6V7X2K6-F1
#
_cell.length_a   1.000
_cell.length_b   1.000
_cell.length_c   1.000
_cell.angle_alpha   90.00
_cell.angle_beta   90.00
_cell.angle_gamma   90.00
#
_symmetry.space_group_name_H-M   'P 1'
#
loop_
_entity.id
_entity.type
_entity.pdbx_description
1 polymer ?
#
loop_
_entity_poly.entity_id
_entity_poly.type
_entity_poly.pdbx_seq_one_letter_code
_entity_poly.pdbx_strand_id
1 'polypeptide(L)'
;MMFKSGLRAGQSNTLTLFSLNHRFVEALEWILALSCWNNHLNRWNLCSKGRRLSIIALRKEGFTEHSIATRIGRSNASIHQFLADPENYGTCKRSGRPQKISYRTKRRILAEISNSTKGCRRVKSELGIKSSHITVWRVIKKSPNLVRQRMKTRPELRKQHKEARLKWAIQHVQWSREWDLVIFSDEKKVEL
;
A
#
# COMPACT_ATOMS: atom_id res chain seq x y z
N MET A 1 73.20 47.22 28.41
CA MET A 1 73.89 46.73 27.19
C MET A 1 72.98 46.95 26.00
N MET A 2 73.50 47.66 24.98
CA MET A 2 72.94 47.78 23.63
C MET A 2 72.79 46.37 23.00
N PHE A 3 71.84 46.11 22.09
CA PHE A 3 72.01 46.31 20.66
C PHE A 3 70.68 46.48 19.88
N LYS A 4 70.80 47.22 18.77
CA LYS A 4 69.79 47.72 17.83
C LYS A 4 69.32 46.69 16.79
N SER A 5 68.31 47.14 16.02
CA SER A 5 67.92 46.81 14.63
C SER A 5 66.98 45.60 14.47
N GLY A 6 65.84 45.63 13.76
CA GLY A 6 65.34 46.53 12.74
C GLY A 6 65.68 46.00 11.35
N LEU A 7 64.69 45.45 10.61
CA LEU A 7 64.49 45.62 9.16
C LEU A 7 63.36 44.73 8.61
N ARG A 8 62.56 45.35 7.74
CA ARG A 8 61.50 44.78 6.92
C ARG A 8 62.09 43.90 5.81
N ALA A 9 61.44 42.79 5.52
CA ALA A 9 61.38 42.16 4.19
C ALA A 9 59.89 41.84 3.97
N GLY A 10 59.21 42.30 2.92
CA GLY A 10 59.61 42.23 1.53
C GLY A 10 58.70 41.19 0.88
N GLN A 11 57.61 41.65 0.27
CA GLN A 11 56.66 40.81 -0.45
C GLN A 11 57.36 39.99 -1.55
N SER A 12 56.96 38.74 -1.73
CA SER A 12 56.98 38.10 -3.05
C SER A 12 55.69 37.30 -3.23
N ASN A 13 54.89 37.77 -4.19
CA ASN A 13 53.66 37.14 -4.64
C ASN A 13 53.98 35.84 -5.37
N THR A 14 53.54 34.70 -4.84
CA THR A 14 53.44 33.46 -5.62
C THR A 14 51.99 33.27 -6.04
N LEU A 15 51.72 33.62 -7.30
CA LEU A 15 50.44 33.38 -7.96
C LEU A 15 50.13 31.87 -7.94
N THR A 16 49.08 31.49 -7.21
CA THR A 16 48.51 30.15 -7.16
C THR A 16 47.79 29.83 -8.48
N LEU A 17 48.54 29.35 -9.46
CA LEU A 17 48.02 28.77 -10.71
C LEU A 17 47.56 27.30 -10.51
N PHE A 18 46.69 27.03 -9.53
CA PHE A 18 46.13 25.68 -9.35
C PHE A 18 44.72 25.68 -8.72
N SER A 19 43.85 26.64 -9.06
CA SER A 19 42.45 26.65 -8.56
C SER A 19 41.37 26.56 -9.66
N LEU A 20 41.73 26.20 -10.89
CA LEU A 20 40.78 26.09 -12.00
C LEU A 20 40.59 24.68 -12.59
N ASN A 21 41.00 23.62 -11.88
CA ASN A 21 40.77 22.24 -12.35
C ASN A 21 39.87 21.38 -11.45
N HIS A 22 39.61 21.76 -10.20
CA HIS A 22 38.77 20.95 -9.31
C HIS A 22 37.29 20.93 -9.75
N ARG A 23 36.76 22.10 -10.15
CA ARG A 23 35.36 22.22 -10.60
C ARG A 23 35.06 21.50 -11.91
N PHE A 24 36.07 21.25 -12.75
CA PHE A 24 35.91 20.58 -14.05
C PHE A 24 35.89 19.05 -13.90
N VAL A 25 36.73 18.51 -13.00
CA VAL A 25 36.73 17.08 -12.66
C VAL A 25 35.45 16.70 -11.92
N GLU A 26 35.00 17.52 -10.96
CA GLU A 26 33.70 17.32 -10.31
C GLU A 26 32.56 17.35 -11.32
N ALA A 27 32.53 18.33 -12.23
CA ALA A 27 31.48 18.39 -13.26
C ALA A 27 31.44 17.13 -14.14
N LEU A 28 32.59 16.59 -14.54
CA LEU A 28 32.68 15.33 -15.29
C LEU A 28 32.24 14.12 -14.47
N GLU A 29 32.58 14.05 -13.18
CA GLU A 29 32.10 13.00 -12.29
C GLU A 29 30.59 13.07 -12.08
N TRP A 30 30.01 14.26 -11.95
CA TRP A 30 28.56 14.47 -11.88
C TRP A 30 27.86 14.10 -13.20
N ILE A 31 28.47 14.40 -14.36
CA ILE A 31 27.94 14.01 -15.69
C ILE A 31 28.00 12.48 -15.88
N LEU A 32 29.09 11.83 -15.45
CA LEU A 32 29.22 10.37 -15.48
C LEU A 32 28.25 9.71 -14.50
N ALA A 33 28.08 10.26 -13.29
CA ALA A 33 27.12 9.79 -12.29
C ALA A 33 25.67 9.99 -12.76
N LEU A 34 25.34 11.12 -13.40
CA LEU A 34 24.04 11.35 -14.04
C LEU A 34 23.80 10.39 -15.20
N SER A 35 24.82 10.10 -16.01
CA SER A 35 24.72 9.11 -17.09
C SER A 35 24.52 7.69 -16.55
N CYS A 36 25.22 7.32 -15.47
CA CYS A 36 25.03 6.05 -14.75
C CYS A 36 23.64 5.97 -14.10
N TRP A 37 23.14 7.06 -13.51
CA TRP A 37 21.80 7.13 -12.92
C TRP A 37 20.69 7.09 -13.99
N ASN A 38 20.91 7.75 -15.13
CA ASN A 38 20.01 7.72 -16.27
C ASN A 38 19.96 6.31 -16.90
N ASN A 39 21.06 5.57 -16.89
CA ASN A 39 21.11 4.15 -17.25
C ASN A 39 20.35 3.26 -16.24
N HIS A 40 20.39 3.56 -14.94
CA HIS A 40 19.61 2.86 -13.91
C HIS A 40 18.09 3.12 -14.04
N LEU A 41 17.69 4.35 -14.35
CA LEU A 41 16.29 4.74 -14.64
C LEU A 41 15.81 4.09 -15.95
N ASN A 42 16.68 3.97 -16.94
CA ASN A 42 16.39 3.27 -18.17
C ASN A 42 16.27 1.76 -18.00
N ARG A 43 16.68 1.14 -16.90
CA ARG A 43 16.51 -0.31 -16.70
C ARG A 43 15.04 -0.75 -16.57
N TRP A 44 14.12 0.16 -16.25
CA TRP A 44 12.79 -0.23 -15.75
C TRP A 44 11.61 -0.07 -16.70
N ASN A 45 11.75 0.49 -17.90
CA ASN A 45 10.57 0.93 -18.68
C ASN A 45 10.54 0.52 -20.16
N LEU A 46 10.68 -0.78 -20.47
CA LEU A 46 10.15 -1.35 -21.75
C LEU A 46 8.62 -1.57 -21.68
N CYS A 47 8.02 -1.36 -20.51
CA CYS A 47 6.60 -1.59 -20.23
C CYS A 47 5.66 -0.45 -20.70
N SER A 48 6.19 0.62 -21.31
CA SER A 48 5.34 1.68 -21.84
C SER A 48 4.63 1.22 -23.12
N LYS A 49 3.31 1.36 -23.17
CA LYS A 49 2.47 0.96 -24.32
C LYS A 49 3.01 1.51 -25.65
N GLY A 50 3.41 2.78 -25.68
CA GLY A 50 3.94 3.42 -26.89
C GLY A 50 5.22 2.77 -27.42
N ARG A 51 6.16 2.43 -26.54
CA ARG A 51 7.42 1.77 -26.95
C ARG A 51 7.18 0.36 -27.50
N ARG A 52 6.26 -0.38 -26.90
CA ARG A 52 5.86 -1.71 -27.39
C ARG A 52 5.28 -1.64 -28.80
N LEU A 53 4.42 -0.67 -29.06
CA LEU A 53 3.85 -0.43 -30.39
C LEU A 53 4.94 -0.08 -31.42
N SER A 54 5.90 0.77 -31.05
CA SER A 54 7.03 1.10 -31.93
C SER A 54 7.90 -0.11 -32.25
N ILE A 55 8.15 -1.01 -31.28
CA ILE A 55 8.89 -2.27 -31.53
C ILE A 55 8.15 -3.13 -32.54
N ILE A 56 6.83 -3.29 -32.38
CA ILE A 56 5.99 -4.09 -33.27
C ILE A 56 5.98 -3.49 -34.68
N ALA A 57 5.85 -2.16 -34.81
CA ALA A 57 5.87 -1.47 -36.09
C ALA A 57 7.22 -1.65 -36.81
N LEU A 58 8.34 -1.38 -36.14
CA LEU A 58 9.68 -1.55 -36.71
C LEU A 58 9.98 -3.01 -37.06
N ARG A 59 9.45 -3.97 -36.29
CA ARG A 59 9.59 -5.39 -36.62
C ARG A 59 8.80 -5.76 -37.88
N LYS A 60 7.59 -5.21 -38.06
CA LYS A 60 6.78 -5.38 -39.27
C LYS A 60 7.45 -4.76 -40.51
N GLU A 61 8.17 -3.65 -40.34
CA GLU A 61 8.96 -2.99 -41.38
C GLU A 61 10.24 -3.75 -41.76
N GLY A 62 10.56 -4.86 -41.09
CA GLY A 62 11.70 -5.72 -41.44
C GLY A 62 13.03 -5.34 -40.77
N PHE A 63 13.04 -4.41 -39.82
CA PHE A 63 14.27 -4.08 -39.09
C PHE A 63 14.77 -5.25 -38.23
N THR A 64 16.10 -5.35 -38.12
CA THR A 64 16.75 -6.34 -37.25
C THR A 64 16.58 -5.97 -35.78
N GLU A 65 16.57 -6.98 -34.89
CA GLU A 65 16.40 -6.76 -33.44
C GLU A 65 17.45 -5.81 -32.87
N HIS A 66 18.69 -5.90 -33.39
CA HIS A 66 19.78 -5.00 -33.02
C HIS A 66 19.52 -3.54 -33.44
N SER A 67 19.05 -3.31 -34.67
CA SER A 67 18.71 -1.96 -35.16
C SER A 67 17.56 -1.35 -34.34
N ILE A 68 16.54 -2.16 -34.02
CA ILE A 68 15.42 -1.77 -33.16
C ILE A 68 15.91 -1.41 -31.75
N ALA A 69 16.79 -2.23 -31.18
CA ALA A 69 17.37 -2.02 -29.86
C ALA A 69 18.15 -0.69 -29.78
N THR A 70 18.97 -0.39 -30.79
CA THR A 70 19.71 0.87 -30.90
C THR A 70 18.77 2.07 -31.06
N ARG A 71 17.76 1.97 -31.92
CA ARG A 71 16.80 3.06 -32.18
C ARG A 71 15.92 3.39 -30.96
N ILE A 72 15.60 2.38 -30.14
CA ILE A 72 14.77 2.54 -28.93
C ILE A 72 15.61 2.79 -27.67
N GLY A 73 16.93 2.59 -27.74
CA GLY A 73 17.85 2.74 -26.61
C GLY A 73 17.67 1.64 -25.56
N ARG A 74 17.61 0.38 -26.00
CA ARG A 74 17.35 -0.80 -25.15
C ARG A 74 18.33 -1.92 -25.44
N SER A 75 18.46 -2.86 -24.50
CA SER A 75 19.29 -4.04 -24.73
C SER A 75 18.64 -4.96 -25.76
N ASN A 76 19.46 -5.56 -26.62
CA ASN A 76 19.01 -6.52 -27.62
C ASN A 76 18.23 -7.68 -26.96
N ALA A 77 18.74 -8.21 -25.85
CA ALA A 77 18.07 -9.25 -25.07
C ALA A 77 16.66 -8.85 -24.59
N SER A 78 16.44 -7.56 -24.25
CA SER A 78 15.12 -7.09 -23.85
C SER A 78 14.14 -7.01 -25.01
N ILE A 79 14.62 -6.69 -26.22
CA ILE A 79 13.80 -6.68 -27.44
C ILE A 79 13.48 -8.12 -27.85
N HIS A 80 14.48 -9.00 -27.85
CA HIS A 80 14.31 -10.43 -28.11
C HIS A 80 13.27 -11.06 -27.18
N GLN A 81 13.40 -10.87 -25.86
CA GLN A 81 12.44 -11.36 -24.87
C GLN A 81 11.01 -10.83 -25.08
N PHE A 82 10.88 -9.58 -25.55
CA PHE A 82 9.59 -8.99 -25.86
C PHE A 82 8.99 -9.55 -27.16
N LEU A 83 9.79 -9.72 -28.21
CA LEU A 83 9.33 -10.26 -29.50
C LEU A 83 9.00 -11.75 -29.44
N ALA A 84 9.66 -12.50 -28.55
CA ALA A 84 9.37 -13.91 -28.31
C ALA A 84 7.96 -14.14 -27.73
N ASP A 85 7.49 -13.25 -26.85
CA ASP A 85 6.12 -13.29 -26.31
C ASP A 85 5.62 -11.86 -26.00
N PRO A 86 5.06 -11.16 -27.00
CA PRO A 86 4.64 -9.77 -26.85
C PRO A 86 3.44 -9.60 -25.89
N GLU A 87 2.57 -10.60 -25.81
CA GLU A 87 1.34 -10.52 -25.00
C GLU A 87 1.64 -10.71 -23.51
N ASN A 88 2.51 -11.67 -23.16
CA ASN A 88 2.85 -11.95 -21.76
C ASN A 88 4.05 -11.14 -21.24
N TYR A 89 4.68 -10.31 -22.07
CA TYR A 89 5.83 -9.52 -21.63
C TYR A 89 5.48 -8.56 -20.47
N GLY A 90 6.07 -8.82 -19.30
CA GLY A 90 5.87 -8.01 -18.10
C GLY A 90 4.52 -8.21 -17.39
N THR A 91 3.72 -9.22 -17.79
CA THR A 91 2.48 -9.57 -17.08
C THR A 91 2.76 -10.38 -15.81
N CYS A 92 3.88 -11.12 -15.79
CA CYS A 92 4.34 -11.88 -14.64
C CYS A 92 4.63 -10.96 -13.46
N LYS A 93 3.70 -10.93 -12.50
CA LYS A 93 3.90 -10.23 -11.23
C LYS A 93 4.88 -11.02 -10.37
N ARG A 94 5.84 -10.33 -9.78
CA ARG A 94 6.73 -10.93 -8.77
C ARG A 94 5.90 -11.43 -7.59
N SER A 95 6.23 -12.61 -7.10
CA SER A 95 5.68 -13.09 -5.84
C SER A 95 6.04 -12.10 -4.74
N GLY A 96 5.01 -11.64 -4.02
CA GLY A 96 5.20 -10.73 -2.90
C GLY A 96 5.84 -11.43 -1.70
N ARG A 97 6.23 -10.64 -0.69
CA ARG A 97 6.74 -11.18 0.57
C ARG A 97 5.73 -12.15 1.20
N PRO A 98 6.16 -13.33 1.68
CA PRO A 98 5.27 -14.27 2.35
C PRO A 98 4.66 -13.65 3.61
N GLN A 99 3.43 -14.06 3.92
CA GLN A 99 2.70 -13.51 5.05
C GLN A 99 3.23 -14.07 6.38
N LYS A 100 3.35 -13.20 7.38
CA LYS A 100 3.80 -13.57 8.73
C LYS A 100 2.80 -14.44 9.51
N ILE A 101 1.53 -14.44 9.12
CA ILE A 101 0.45 -15.16 9.81
C ILE A 101 0.09 -16.41 9.01
N SER A 102 0.14 -17.57 9.65
CA SER A 102 -0.25 -18.85 9.07
C SER A 102 -1.74 -18.91 8.75
N TYR A 103 -2.13 -19.80 7.83
CA TYR A 103 -3.54 -20.04 7.50
C TYR A 103 -4.37 -20.44 8.74
N ARG A 104 -3.83 -21.33 9.58
CA ARG A 104 -4.49 -21.79 10.82
C ARG A 104 -4.75 -20.64 11.79
N THR A 105 -3.77 -19.77 11.99
CA THR A 105 -3.91 -18.61 12.86
C THR A 105 -4.96 -17.63 12.34
N LYS A 106 -5.05 -17.40 11.01
CA LYS A 106 -6.12 -16.57 10.44
C LYS A 106 -7.50 -17.15 10.71
N ARG A 107 -7.69 -18.46 10.53
CA ARG A 107 -8.97 -19.11 10.85
C ARG A 107 -9.34 -18.93 12.31
N ARG A 108 -8.38 -19.08 13.23
CA ARG A 108 -8.62 -18.84 14.68
C ARG A 108 -9.01 -17.39 14.96
N ILE A 109 -8.33 -16.42 14.35
CA ILE A 109 -8.70 -14.99 14.46
C ILE A 109 -10.14 -14.76 14.02
N LEU A 110 -10.52 -15.30 12.85
CA LEU A 110 -11.86 -15.10 12.30
C LEU A 110 -12.94 -15.79 13.13
N ALA A 111 -12.67 -17.00 13.63
CA ALA A 111 -13.59 -17.72 14.51
C ALA A 111 -13.83 -16.97 15.83
N GLU A 112 -12.76 -16.51 16.46
CA GLU A 112 -12.85 -15.77 17.73
C GLU A 112 -13.65 -14.48 17.59
N ILE A 113 -13.47 -13.78 16.46
CA ILE A 113 -14.13 -12.49 16.19
C ILE A 113 -15.57 -12.67 15.72
N SER A 114 -15.88 -13.74 15.01
CA SER A 114 -17.26 -14.04 14.61
C SER A 114 -18.16 -14.27 15.82
N ASN A 115 -17.62 -14.88 16.88
CA ASN A 115 -18.39 -15.27 18.06
C ASN A 115 -18.34 -14.22 19.20
N SER A 116 -17.58 -13.14 19.05
CA SER A 116 -17.34 -12.21 20.16
C SER A 116 -17.25 -10.74 19.72
N THR A 117 -17.50 -9.83 20.66
CA THR A 117 -17.34 -8.38 20.45
C THR A 117 -15.93 -7.88 20.80
N LYS A 118 -14.93 -8.79 20.83
CA LYS A 118 -13.58 -8.48 21.29
C LYS A 118 -12.84 -7.58 20.29
N GLY A 119 -12.03 -6.66 20.84
CA GLY A 119 -11.14 -5.82 20.05
C GLY A 119 -9.89 -6.58 19.55
N CYS A 120 -9.27 -6.08 18.47
CA CYS A 120 -8.11 -6.75 17.85
C CYS A 120 -6.91 -6.93 18.80
N ARG A 121 -6.68 -6.00 19.75
CA ARG A 121 -5.60 -6.15 20.75
C ARG A 121 -5.85 -7.31 21.70
N ARG A 122 -7.10 -7.47 22.15
CA ARG A 122 -7.51 -8.56 23.04
C ARG A 122 -7.39 -9.91 22.34
N VAL A 123 -7.90 -10.01 21.11
CA VAL A 123 -7.75 -11.23 20.28
C VAL A 123 -6.28 -11.56 20.03
N LYS A 124 -5.43 -10.56 19.76
CA LYS A 124 -3.98 -10.78 19.63
C LYS A 124 -3.39 -11.40 20.90
N SER A 125 -3.74 -10.86 22.06
CA SER A 125 -3.23 -11.30 23.37
C SER A 125 -3.68 -12.73 23.69
N GLU A 126 -4.98 -13.00 23.55
CA GLU A 126 -5.58 -14.30 23.86
C GLU A 126 -5.05 -15.41 22.93
N LEU A 127 -4.83 -15.11 21.66
CA LEU A 127 -4.28 -16.07 20.69
C LEU A 127 -2.74 -16.12 20.68
N GLY A 128 -2.05 -15.36 21.54
CA GLY A 128 -0.58 -15.35 21.62
C GLY A 128 0.11 -14.94 20.32
N ILE A 129 -0.51 -14.07 19.51
CA ILE A 129 -0.02 -13.73 18.18
C ILE A 129 1.16 -12.75 18.28
N LYS A 130 2.34 -13.15 17.83
CA LYS A 130 3.57 -12.31 17.84
C LYS A 130 3.45 -11.04 16.98
N SER A 131 2.63 -11.03 15.94
CA SER A 131 2.50 -9.89 15.02
C SER A 131 1.73 -8.69 15.62
N SER A 132 1.78 -7.53 14.96
CA SER A 132 0.99 -6.35 15.38
C SER A 132 -0.52 -6.61 15.35
N HIS A 133 -1.27 -5.93 16.22
CA HIS A 133 -2.74 -5.95 16.23
C HIS A 133 -3.33 -5.39 14.92
N ILE A 134 -2.59 -4.54 14.21
CA ILE A 134 -2.96 -4.04 12.87
C ILE A 134 -2.98 -5.19 11.86
N THR A 135 -2.07 -6.16 11.99
CA THR A 135 -2.08 -7.35 11.12
C THR A 135 -3.33 -8.20 11.35
N VAL A 136 -3.76 -8.34 12.60
CA VAL A 136 -5.04 -8.98 12.97
C VAL A 136 -6.20 -8.21 12.33
N TRP A 137 -6.21 -6.88 12.41
CA TRP A 137 -7.23 -6.05 11.75
C TRP A 137 -7.27 -6.24 10.23
N ARG A 138 -6.11 -6.30 9.56
CA ARG A 138 -6.05 -6.58 8.11
C ARG A 138 -6.62 -7.96 7.75
N VAL A 139 -6.42 -8.96 8.60
CA VAL A 139 -7.02 -10.30 8.40
C VAL A 139 -8.55 -10.21 8.44
N ILE A 140 -9.10 -9.49 9.42
CA ILE A 140 -10.55 -9.29 9.54
C ILE A 140 -11.09 -8.52 8.34
N LYS A 141 -10.47 -7.39 8.00
CA LYS A 141 -10.90 -6.53 6.88
C LYS A 141 -10.87 -7.25 5.53
N LYS A 142 -9.96 -8.23 5.36
CA LYS A 142 -9.88 -9.04 4.15
C LYS A 142 -11.01 -10.08 4.05
N SER A 143 -11.65 -10.45 5.16
CA SER A 143 -12.72 -11.44 5.13
C SER A 143 -14.01 -10.84 4.55
N PRO A 144 -14.68 -11.52 3.59
CA PRO A 144 -15.90 -11.02 2.97
C PRO A 144 -17.13 -11.12 3.89
N ASN A 145 -17.08 -11.99 4.91
CA ASN A 145 -18.25 -12.36 5.72
C ASN A 145 -18.36 -11.54 7.02
N LEU A 146 -17.33 -10.77 7.40
CA LEU A 146 -17.34 -10.04 8.66
C LEU A 146 -17.34 -8.53 8.39
N VAL A 147 -18.41 -7.88 8.83
CA VAL A 147 -18.55 -6.43 8.81
C VAL A 147 -18.55 -5.91 10.23
N ARG A 148 -17.70 -4.92 10.51
CA ARG A 148 -17.72 -4.23 11.79
C ARG A 148 -18.97 -3.34 11.84
N GLN A 149 -19.85 -3.60 12.79
CA GLN A 149 -21.01 -2.75 13.08
C GLN A 149 -21.02 -2.30 14.54
N ARG A 150 -21.69 -1.17 14.78
CA ARG A 150 -22.00 -0.73 16.15
C ARG A 150 -23.33 -1.39 16.55
N MET A 151 -23.36 -1.99 17.75
CA MET A 151 -24.61 -2.51 18.30
C MET A 151 -25.56 -1.34 18.57
N LYS A 152 -26.83 -1.48 18.17
CA LYS A 152 -27.86 -0.50 18.53
C LYS A 152 -28.13 -0.58 20.03
N THR A 153 -28.21 0.58 20.68
CA THR A 153 -28.62 0.67 22.08
C THR A 153 -30.06 0.18 22.21
N ARG A 154 -30.32 -0.68 23.20
CA ARG A 154 -31.66 -1.17 23.53
C ARG A 154 -31.81 -1.23 25.05
N PRO A 155 -33.01 -0.97 25.59
CA PRO A 155 -33.25 -1.19 27.00
C PRO A 155 -33.08 -2.67 27.35
N GLU A 156 -32.69 -2.94 28.60
CA GLU A 156 -32.48 -4.29 29.06
C GLU A 156 -33.81 -5.05 29.19
N LEU A 157 -33.93 -6.17 28.48
CA LEU A 157 -35.06 -7.08 28.63
C LEU A 157 -34.77 -8.10 29.74
N ARG A 158 -35.29 -7.80 30.94
CA ARG A 158 -35.34 -8.76 32.05
C ARG A 158 -36.17 -9.99 31.67
N LYS A 159 -35.95 -11.10 32.37
CA LYS A 159 -36.65 -12.38 32.14
C LYS A 159 -38.17 -12.22 32.13
N GLN A 160 -38.72 -11.52 33.13
CA GLN A 160 -40.14 -11.22 33.26
C GLN A 160 -40.71 -10.45 32.04
N HIS A 161 -39.96 -9.48 31.50
CA HIS A 161 -40.39 -8.74 30.30
C HIS A 161 -40.49 -9.66 29.08
N LYS A 162 -39.55 -10.61 28.93
CA LYS A 162 -39.57 -11.56 27.80
C LYS A 162 -40.75 -12.50 27.90
N GLU A 163 -41.03 -13.01 29.09
CA GLU A 163 -42.17 -13.91 29.34
C GLU A 163 -43.51 -13.20 29.10
N ALA A 164 -43.69 -11.99 29.64
CA ALA A 164 -44.90 -11.20 29.44
C ALA A 164 -45.12 -10.85 27.96
N ARG A 165 -44.07 -10.41 27.25
CA ARG A 165 -44.14 -10.12 25.81
C ARG A 165 -44.45 -11.36 24.98
N LEU A 166 -43.83 -12.50 25.30
CA LEU A 166 -44.10 -13.77 24.61
C LEU A 166 -45.53 -14.24 24.83
N LYS A 167 -46.02 -14.18 26.08
CA LYS A 167 -47.40 -14.53 26.42
C LYS A 167 -48.39 -13.66 25.67
N TRP A 168 -48.17 -12.35 25.66
CA TRP A 168 -49.00 -11.41 24.91
C TRP A 168 -48.99 -11.73 23.40
N ALA A 169 -47.82 -11.96 22.82
CA ALA A 169 -47.69 -12.30 21.40
C ALA A 169 -48.42 -13.60 21.04
N ILE A 170 -48.30 -14.66 21.85
CA ILE A 170 -48.99 -15.94 21.63
C ILE A 170 -50.51 -15.76 21.70
N GLN A 171 -51.00 -15.01 22.69
CA GLN A 171 -52.44 -14.77 22.88
C GLN A 171 -53.07 -14.02 21.70
N HIS A 172 -52.31 -13.15 21.03
CA HIS A 172 -52.81 -12.28 19.96
C HIS A 172 -52.29 -12.71 18.57
N VAL A 173 -51.61 -13.86 18.45
CA VAL A 173 -51.03 -14.30 17.17
C VAL A 173 -52.08 -14.69 16.13
N GLN A 174 -53.25 -15.15 16.61
CA GLN A 174 -54.38 -15.56 15.77
C GLN A 174 -55.37 -14.41 15.51
N TRP A 175 -55.17 -13.26 16.15
CA TRP A 175 -56.05 -12.10 15.94
C TRP A 175 -55.88 -11.58 14.51
N SER A 176 -57.00 -11.37 13.85
CA SER A 176 -57.09 -10.80 12.50
C SER A 176 -58.05 -9.61 12.52
N ARG A 177 -59.37 -9.87 12.49
CA ARG A 177 -60.43 -8.85 12.52
C ARG A 177 -60.56 -8.18 13.89
N GLU A 178 -60.05 -8.81 14.94
CA GLU A 178 -60.04 -8.26 16.30
C GLU A 178 -59.16 -7.00 16.39
N TRP A 179 -58.15 -6.86 15.52
CA TRP A 179 -57.32 -5.66 15.46
C TRP A 179 -58.07 -4.41 15.00
N ASP A 180 -59.15 -4.56 14.23
CA ASP A 180 -59.96 -3.45 13.74
C ASP A 180 -60.69 -2.69 14.87
N LEU A 181 -60.83 -3.33 16.03
CA LEU A 181 -61.46 -2.76 17.22
C LEU A 181 -60.45 -2.10 18.17
N VAL A 182 -59.14 -2.23 17.91
CA VAL A 182 -58.09 -1.75 18.82
C VAL A 182 -57.56 -0.40 18.34
N ILE A 183 -57.69 0.62 19.20
CA ILE A 183 -57.09 1.94 18.98
C ILE A 183 -55.83 2.05 19.85
N PHE A 184 -54.67 2.28 19.21
CA PHE A 184 -53.41 2.50 19.92
C PHE A 184 -53.16 4.00 20.11
N SER A 185 -52.84 4.40 21.35
CA SER A 185 -52.39 5.74 21.71
C SER A 185 -51.04 5.65 22.42
N ASP A 186 -50.10 6.52 22.04
CA ASP A 186 -48.83 6.69 22.74
C ASP A 186 -48.51 8.18 22.87
N GLU A 187 -47.90 8.56 23.98
CA GLU A 187 -47.51 9.94 24.24
C GLU A 187 -46.06 10.15 23.80
N LYS A 188 -45.84 11.08 22.86
CA LYS A 188 -44.51 11.49 22.44
C LYS A 188 -44.28 12.95 22.79
N LYS A 189 -43.17 13.22 23.48
CA LYS A 189 -42.72 14.59 23.72
C LYS A 189 -42.41 15.28 22.38
N VAL A 190 -43.02 16.44 22.15
CA VAL A 190 -42.70 17.34 21.03
C VAL A 190 -41.79 18.44 21.57
N GLU A 191 -40.64 18.62 20.94
CA GLU A 191 -39.79 19.78 21.18
C GLU A 191 -40.23 20.88 20.21
N LEU A 192 -40.71 22.00 20.76
CA LEU A 192 -41.12 23.20 20.03
C LEU A 192 -39.96 24.19 19.96
#